data_AF-A0A3D0P9Z3-F1
#
_entry.id   AF-A0A3D0P9Z3-F1
#
_cell.length_a   1.000
_cell.length_b   1.000
_cell.length_c   1.000
_cell.angle_alpha   90.00
_cell.angle_beta   90.00
_cell.angle_gamma   90.00
#
_symmetry.space_group_name_H-M   'P 1'
#
loop_
_entity.id
_entity.type
_entity.pdbx_description
1 polymer ?
#
loop_
_entity_poly.entity_id
_entity_poly.type
_entity_poly.pdbx_seq_one_letter_code
_entity_poly.pdbx_strand_id
1 'polypeptide(L)' 'MLSVGRQLYLAHLERYGARVEPLGVVIETRNFSGRVIFEPPVLLPEEQFLELDLLRRRTHGRLRQRR' A
#
# COMPACT_ATOMS: atom_id res chain seq x y z
N MET A 1 2.71 12.15 -2.18
CA MET A 1 3.25 10.82 -1.82
C MET A 1 2.17 9.87 -1.30
N LEU A 2 1.47 10.18 -0.21
CA LEU A 2 0.42 9.30 0.32
C LEU A 2 -0.69 8.94 -0.70
N SER A 3 -1.09 9.89 -1.55
CA SER A 3 -2.07 9.64 -2.62
C SER A 3 -1.61 8.59 -3.64
N VAL A 4 -0.32 8.61 -3.99
CA VAL A 4 0.30 7.64 -4.92
C VAL A 4 0.37 6.26 -4.28
N GLY A 5 0.79 6.17 -3.01
CA GLY A 5 0.80 4.91 -2.27
C GLY A 5 -0.59 4.29 -2.16
N ARG A 6 -1.61 5.12 -1.94
CA ARG A 6 -3.01 4.68 -1.93
C ARG A 6 -3.45 4.15 -3.29
N GLN A 7 -3.08 4.82 -4.38
CA GLN A 7 -3.40 4.36 -5.72
C GLN A 7 -2.77 3.00 -6.03
N LEU A 8 -1.50 2.81 -5.67
CA LEU A 8 -0.79 1.53 -5.82
C LEU A 8 -1.45 0.41 -4.99
N TYR A 9 -1.83 0.71 -3.75
CA TYR A 9 -2.53 -0.24 -2.89
C TYR A 9 -3.92 -0.61 -3.43
N LEU A 10 -4.71 0.37 -3.89
CA LEU A 10 -6.02 0.11 -4.49
C LEU A 10 -5.92 -0.71 -5.78
N ALA A 11 -4.99 -0.36 -6.67
CA ALA A 11 -4.75 -1.13 -7.90
C ALA A 11 -4.33 -2.57 -7.59
N HIS A 12 -3.57 -2.80 -6.52
CA HIS A 12 -3.24 -4.14 -6.06
C HIS A 12 -4.47 -4.91 -5.58
N LEU A 13 -5.32 -4.28 -4.76
CA LEU A 13 -6.57 -4.89 -4.29
C LEU A 13 -7.52 -5.24 -5.44
N GLU A 14 -7.62 -4.38 -6.46
CA GLU A 14 -8.44 -4.62 -7.64
C GLU A 14 -7.94 -5.84 -8.44
N ARG A 15 -6.61 -5.99 -8.56
CA ARG A 15 -6.00 -7.05 -9.36
C ARG A 15 -5.92 -8.41 -8.67
N TYR A 16 -5.61 -8.42 -7.37
CA TYR A 16 -5.29 -9.66 -6.64
C TYR A 16 -6.28 -9.96 -5.50
N GLY A 17 -7.20 -9.03 -5.21
CA GLY A 17 -8.07 -9.10 -4.04
C GLY A 17 -7.30 -8.89 -2.73
N ALA A 18 -8.00 -9.08 -1.61
CA ALA A 18 -7.42 -8.98 -0.27
C ALA A 18 -6.90 -10.33 0.27
N ARG A 19 -6.37 -11.19 -0.61
CA ARG A 19 -5.94 -12.55 -0.23
C ARG A 19 -4.69 -12.58 0.62
N VAL A 20 -3.72 -11.73 0.28
CA VAL A 20 -2.47 -11.57 1.02
C VAL A 20 -2.37 -10.11 1.42
N GLU A 21 -2.20 -9.88 2.71
CA GLU A 21 -2.09 -8.54 3.26
C GLU A 21 -0.66 -8.02 3.04
N PRO A 22 -0.48 -6.91 2.29
CA PRO A 22 0.86 -6.36 2.10
C PRO A 22 1.38 -5.70 3.37
N LEU A 23 2.70 -5.62 3.52
CA LEU A 23 3.32 -4.85 4.59
C LEU A 23 3.13 -3.33 4.35
N GLY A 24 3.15 -2.92 3.08
CA GLY A 24 2.93 -1.53 2.68
C GLY A 24 3.32 -1.29 1.23
N VAL A 25 3.71 -0.05 0.92
CA VAL A 25 4.22 0.36 -0.40
C VAL A 25 5.52 1.10 -0.24
N VAL A 26 6.43 0.87 -1.17
CA VAL A 26 7.60 1.72 -1.38
C VAL A 26 7.31 2.65 -2.56
N ILE A 27 7.58 3.94 -2.38
CA ILE A 27 7.41 4.97 -3.41
C ILE A 27 8.77 5.58 -3.71
N GLU A 28 9.11 5.68 -4.98
CA GLU A 28 10.24 6.46 -5.47
C GLU A 28 9.83 7.94 -5.56
N THR A 29 10.53 8.80 -4.82
CA THR A 29 10.22 10.23 -4.69
C THR A 29 10.36 11.02 -5.99
N ARG A 30 11.26 10.60 -6.90
CA ARG A 30 11.56 11.33 -8.14
C ARG A 30 10.52 11.13 -9.24
N ASN A 31 10.06 9.89 -9.41
CA ASN A 31 9.16 9.54 -10.51
C ASN A 31 7.73 9.28 -10.05
N PHE A 32 7.47 9.36 -8.74
CA PHE A 32 6.18 8.95 -8.14
C PHE A 32 5.76 7.53 -8.56
N SER A 33 6.75 6.69 -8.85
CA SER A 33 6.58 5.26 -9.12
C SER A 33 6.62 4.51 -7.79
N GLY A 34 6.16 3.26 -7.76
CA GLY A 34 6.26 2.48 -6.53
C GLY A 34 5.79 1.04 -6.67
N ARG A 35 5.95 0.29 -5.59
CA ARG A 35 5.64 -1.14 -5.52
C ARG A 35 5.04 -1.51 -4.18
N VAL A 36 4.06 -2.42 -4.22
CA VAL A 36 3.51 -3.07 -3.03
C VAL A 36 4.52 -4.11 -2.55
N ILE A 37 4.78 -4.12 -1.24
CA ILE A 37 5.74 -5.03 -0.62
C ILE A 37 5.07 -5.91 0.44
N PHE A 38 5.63 -7.09 0.65
CA PHE A 38 5.13 -8.09 1.61
C PHE A 38 6.16 -8.41 2.70
N GLU A 39 7.36 -7.86 2.57
CA GLU A 39 8.49 -8.06 3.47
C GLU A 39 9.18 -6.71 3.74
N PRO A 40 9.91 -6.57 4.86
CA PRO A 40 10.63 -5.34 5.18
C PRO A 40 11.63 -4.94 4.07
N PRO A 41 11.50 -3.75 3.46
CA PRO A 41 12.34 -3.35 2.36
C PRO A 41 13.66 -2.74 2.86
N VAL A 42 14.73 -2.91 2.10
CA VAL A 42 15.88 -2.00 2.15
C VAL A 42 15.56 -0.82 1.24
N LEU A 43 15.66 0.40 1.76
CA LEU A 43 15.30 1.62 1.04
C LEU A 43 16.53 2.29 0.44
N LEU A 44 16.40 2.70 -0.82
CA LEU A 44 17.32 3.66 -1.43
C LEU A 44 17.07 5.07 -0.89
N PRO A 45 18.03 6.01 -1.03
CA PRO A 45 17.88 7.40 -0.57
C PRO A 45 16.65 8.11 -1.14
N GLU A 46 16.25 7.76 -2.37
CA GLU A 46 15.10 8.32 -3.06
C GLU A 46 13.79 7.56 -2.79
N GLU A 47 13.83 6.46 -2.04
CA GLU A 47 12.66 5.66 -1.73
C GLU A 47 12.07 6.00 -0.37
N GLN A 48 10.74 5.96 -0.29
CA GLN A 48 10.02 6.09 0.98
C GLN A 48 9.07 4.92 1.16
N PHE A 49 9.19 4.26 2.31
CA PHE A 49 8.22 3.26 2.75
C PHE A 49 7.00 3.92 3.37
N LEU A 50 5.82 3.45 3.00
CA LEU A 50 4.54 3.77 3.60
C LEU A 50 3.89 2.49 4.12
N GLU A 51 3.74 2.42 5.43
CA GLU A 51 3.02 1.34 6.11
C GLU A 51 1.58 1.23 5.63
N LEU A 52 1.08 0.00 5.59
CA LEU A 52 -0.28 -0.28 5.15
C LEU A 52 -1.35 0.52 5.91
N ASP A 53 -1.15 0.74 7.22
CA ASP A 53 -2.10 1.48 8.06
C ASP A 53 -2.23 2.96 7.67
N LEU A 54 -1.22 3.56 7.06
CA LEU A 54 -1.29 4.93 6.53
C LEU A 54 -2.15 5.00 5.25
N LEU A 55 -2.10 3.93 4.47
CA LEU A 55 -2.79 3.81 3.18
C LEU A 55 -4.27 3.49 3.38
N ARG A 56 -4.55 2.61 4.34
CA ARG A 56 -5.89 2.35 4.84
C ARG A 56 -6.42 3.68 5.38
N ARG A 57 -7.33 4.30 4.63
CA ARG A 57 -8.24 5.28 5.25
C ARG A 57 -8.85 4.52 6.43
N ARG A 58 -8.82 5.09 7.65
CA ARG A 58 -9.51 4.53 8.82
C ARG A 58 -10.99 4.34 8.50
N THR A 59 -11.34 3.26 7.81
CA THR A 59 -12.71 2.78 7.71
C THR A 59 -12.92 1.94 8.95
N HIS A 60 -13.17 2.64 10.07
CA HIS A 60 -13.86 2.09 11.25
C HIS A 60 -15.28 1.62 10.89
N GLY A 61 -15.46 0.84 9.82
CA GLY A 61 -16.79 0.52 9.33
C GLY A 61 -16.82 0.02 7.90
N ARG A 62 -16.23 -1.14 7.65
CA ARG A 62 -16.79 -2.16 6.74
C ARG A 62 -15.99 -3.44 6.88
N LEU A 63 -16.01 -3.98 8.09
CA LEU A 63 -15.99 -5.43 8.27
C LEU A 63 -17.32 -5.92 7.67
N ARG A 64 -17.38 -6.02 6.33
CA ARG A 64 -18.48 -6.71 5.67
C ARG A 64 -18.20 -8.18 5.95
N GLN A 65 -18.67 -8.64 7.11
CA GLN A 65 -18.89 -10.05 7.38
C GLN A 65 -19.59 -10.63 6.16
N ARG A 66 -18.87 -11.43 5.37
CA ARG A 66 -19.49 -12.48 4.60
C ARG A 66 -19.71 -13.62 5.60
N ARG A 67 -20.87 -13.57 6.26
CA ARG A 67 -21.54 -14.79 6.69
C ARG A 67 -22.10 -15.48 5.45
#